data_AF-A0A0F9IDH8-F1
#
_entry.id   AF-A0A0F9IDH8-F1
#
_cell.length_a   1.000
_cell.length_b   1.000
_cell.length_c   1.000
_cell.angle_alpha   90.00
_cell.angle_beta   90.00
_cell.angle_gamma   90.00
#
_symmetry.space_group_name_H-M   'P 1'
#
loop_
_entity.id
_entity.type
_entity.pdbx_description
1 polymer ?
#
loop_
_entity_poly.entity_id
_entity_poly.type
_entity_poly.pdbx_seq_one_letter_code
_entity_poly.pdbx_strand_id
1 'polypeptide(L)'
;MVQVVKVARASGDIGYPGWSPLIHIHHVERSVFGNGIAIHIYGEMRIAAKEVVYARELKLNTIQTLTLTAETGTHTGYNPQKYIYRKGEFDNYASVDIFDMGGSEIIAGNGPDEGSVWLDFEALGE
;
A
#
# COMPACT_ATOMS: atom_id res chain seq x y z
N MET A 1 6.63 -9.13 -16.38
CA MET A 1 5.28 -8.72 -16.84
C MET A 1 4.65 -7.99 -15.67
N VAL A 2 4.29 -6.72 -15.83
CA VAL A 2 3.67 -5.92 -14.76
C VAL A 2 2.17 -6.18 -14.77
N GLN A 3 1.60 -6.58 -13.64
CA GLN A 3 0.15 -6.70 -13.49
C GLN A 3 -0.37 -5.40 -12.86
N VAL A 4 -1.14 -4.64 -13.63
CA VAL A 4 -1.86 -3.46 -13.11
C VAL A 4 -3.17 -3.93 -12.50
N VAL A 5 -3.34 -3.71 -11.19
CA VAL A 5 -4.56 -4.02 -10.47
C VAL A 5 -5.25 -2.70 -10.13
N LYS A 6 -6.35 -2.40 -10.84
CA LYS A 6 -7.31 -1.40 -10.36
C LYS A 6 -8.13 -2.06 -9.25
N VAL A 7 -8.02 -1.50 -8.05
CA VAL A 7 -8.71 -2.00 -6.89
C VAL A 7 -10.20 -1.64 -6.99
N ALA A 8 -11.06 -2.65 -7.10
CA ALA A 8 -12.50 -2.48 -6.92
C ALA A 8 -12.85 -2.86 -5.48
N ARG A 9 -13.21 -1.86 -4.65
CA ARG A 9 -13.61 -2.07 -3.26
C ARG A 9 -14.98 -2.75 -3.16
N ALA A 10 -15.09 -3.73 -2.30
CA ALA A 10 -16.34 -4.40 -1.96
C ALA A 10 -17.20 -3.53 -1.03
N SER A 11 -18.50 -3.81 -0.97
CA SER A 11 -19.40 -3.15 -0.01
C SER A 11 -18.98 -3.48 1.42
N GLY A 12 -18.63 -2.46 2.22
CA GLY A 12 -18.15 -2.61 3.60
C GLY A 12 -16.65 -2.36 3.76
N ASP A 13 -15.91 -2.16 2.67
CA ASP A 13 -14.52 -1.74 2.73
C ASP A 13 -14.39 -0.33 3.31
N ILE A 14 -13.40 -0.16 4.17
CA ILE A 14 -13.02 1.11 4.76
C ILE A 14 -12.22 1.88 3.70
N GLY A 15 -12.64 3.11 3.40
CA GLY A 15 -11.96 3.95 2.44
C GLY A 15 -12.65 5.29 2.25
N TYR A 16 -11.92 6.29 1.77
CA TYR A 16 -12.54 7.57 1.41
C TYR A 16 -13.33 7.41 0.10
N PRO A 17 -14.61 7.84 0.06
CA PRO A 17 -15.41 7.73 -1.15
C PRO A 17 -14.85 8.64 -2.25
N GLY A 18 -14.58 8.06 -3.42
CA GLY A 18 -14.10 8.77 -4.61
C GLY A 18 -12.63 8.57 -4.96
N TRP A 19 -11.85 7.91 -4.07
CA TRP A 19 -10.45 7.59 -4.31
C TRP A 19 -10.22 6.09 -4.14
N SER A 20 -9.41 5.51 -5.01
CA SER A 20 -9.03 4.09 -4.94
C SER A 20 -7.54 3.99 -5.21
N PRO A 21 -6.79 3.27 -4.37
CA PRO A 21 -5.37 3.07 -4.62
C PRO A 21 -5.18 2.38 -5.97
N LEU A 22 -4.22 2.86 -6.74
CA LEU A 22 -3.76 2.19 -7.96
C LEU A 22 -2.54 1.37 -7.59
N ILE A 23 -2.59 0.06 -7.81
CA ILE A 23 -1.53 -0.86 -7.38
C ILE A 23 -0.94 -1.57 -8.61
N HIS A 24 0.37 -1.50 -8.77
CA HIS A 24 1.14 -2.18 -9.79
C HIS A 24 2.00 -3.25 -9.13
N ILE A 25 1.76 -4.52 -9.49
CA ILE A 25 2.58 -5.64 -9.01
C ILE A 25 3.66 -5.92 -10.04
N HIS A 26 4.91 -5.81 -9.63
CA HIS A 26 6.09 -5.97 -10.48
C HIS A 26 6.71 -7.35 -10.33
N HIS A 27 6.77 -7.86 -9.09
CA HIS A 27 7.33 -9.15 -8.80
C HIS A 27 6.58 -9.84 -7.66
N VAL A 28 6.47 -11.16 -7.77
CA VAL A 28 5.93 -12.03 -6.73
C VAL A 28 6.96 -13.11 -6.48
N GLU A 29 7.43 -13.18 -5.25
CA GLU A 29 8.35 -14.21 -4.79
C GLU A 29 7.65 -15.09 -3.76
N ARG A 30 7.88 -16.41 -3.86
CA ARG A 30 7.42 -17.38 -2.88
C ARG A 30 8.62 -18.00 -2.18
N SER A 31 8.70 -17.82 -0.88
CA SER A 31 9.66 -18.47 -0.01
C SER A 31 9.01 -19.66 0.70
N VAL A 32 9.72 -20.79 0.74
CA VAL A 32 9.26 -22.00 1.42
C VAL A 32 10.33 -22.43 2.41
N PHE A 33 9.97 -22.51 3.68
CA PHE A 33 10.87 -22.96 4.74
C PHE A 33 10.17 -23.98 5.63
N GLY A 34 10.64 -25.23 5.61
CA GLY A 34 9.95 -26.34 6.26
C GLY A 34 8.54 -26.51 5.69
N ASN A 35 7.53 -26.44 6.56
CA ASN A 35 6.12 -26.51 6.18
C ASN A 35 5.47 -25.12 5.99
N GLY A 36 6.23 -24.02 6.22
CA GLY A 36 5.74 -22.65 6.07
C GLY A 36 5.93 -22.12 4.66
N ILE A 37 4.99 -21.28 4.22
CA ILE A 37 5.06 -20.54 2.95
C ILE A 37 4.93 -19.07 3.29
N ALA A 38 5.82 -18.24 2.74
CA ALA A 38 5.69 -16.79 2.77
C ALA A 38 5.72 -16.25 1.33
N ILE A 39 4.92 -15.22 1.08
CA ILE A 39 4.83 -14.52 -0.21
C ILE A 39 5.34 -13.11 -0.02
N HIS A 40 6.30 -12.72 -0.86
CA HIS A 40 6.75 -11.35 -1.00
C HIS A 40 6.17 -10.75 -2.29
N ILE A 41 5.59 -9.57 -2.16
CA ILE A 41 5.03 -8.80 -3.28
C ILE A 41 5.80 -7.50 -3.39
N TYR A 42 6.36 -7.26 -4.56
CA TYR A 42 7.09 -6.05 -4.89
C TYR A 42 6.34 -5.28 -5.97
N GLY A 43 6.26 -3.97 -5.80
CA GLY A 43 5.54 -3.14 -6.75
C GLY A 43 5.51 -1.67 -6.36
N GLU A 44 4.63 -0.95 -7.04
CA GLU A 44 4.37 0.45 -6.81
C GLU A 44 2.88 0.65 -6.51
N MET A 45 2.55 1.63 -5.69
CA MET A 45 1.17 2.05 -5.47
C MET A 45 1.03 3.56 -5.48
N ARG A 46 0.02 4.08 -6.18
CA ARG A 46 -0.42 5.48 -6.04
C ARG A 46 -1.56 5.53 -5.06
N ILE A 47 -1.35 6.24 -3.96
CA ILE A 47 -2.26 6.27 -2.82
C ILE A 47 -2.35 7.67 -2.22
N ALA A 48 -3.53 8.03 -1.71
CA ALA A 48 -3.75 9.25 -0.93
C ALA A 48 -3.56 8.98 0.57
N ALA A 49 -3.35 10.01 1.40
CA ALA A 49 -3.28 9.80 2.85
C ALA A 49 -4.62 9.28 3.40
N LYS A 50 -4.54 8.53 4.51
CA LYS A 50 -5.65 7.85 5.19
C LYS A 50 -6.35 6.78 4.34
N GLU A 51 -5.80 6.43 3.19
CA GLU A 51 -6.31 5.32 2.39
C GLU A 51 -5.88 3.97 2.98
N VAL A 52 -6.72 2.99 2.72
CA VAL A 52 -6.54 1.62 3.17
C VAL A 52 -6.18 0.73 1.99
N VAL A 53 -5.20 -0.16 2.21
CA VAL A 53 -4.80 -1.24 1.30
C VAL A 53 -5.05 -2.58 1.98
N TYR A 54 -5.85 -3.43 1.35
CA TYR A 54 -6.19 -4.76 1.86
C TYR A 54 -5.20 -5.83 1.40
N ALA A 55 -5.04 -6.89 2.19
CA ALA A 55 -4.20 -8.04 1.84
C ALA A 55 -4.54 -8.61 0.46
N ARG A 56 -5.82 -8.80 0.18
CA ARG A 56 -6.33 -9.33 -1.10
C ARG A 56 -6.01 -8.45 -2.32
N GLU A 57 -5.83 -7.15 -2.12
CA GLU A 57 -5.46 -6.19 -3.19
C GLU A 57 -4.00 -6.38 -3.59
N LEU A 58 -3.17 -6.77 -2.61
CA LEU A 58 -1.77 -7.16 -2.79
C LEU A 58 -1.60 -8.62 -3.19
N LYS A 59 -2.70 -9.38 -3.38
CA LYS A 59 -2.69 -10.83 -3.65
C LYS A 59 -2.13 -11.68 -2.51
N LEU A 60 -2.29 -11.19 -1.28
CA LEU A 60 -2.00 -11.89 -0.04
C LEU A 60 -3.31 -12.27 0.66
N ASN A 61 -3.29 -13.35 1.44
CA ASN A 61 -4.30 -13.67 2.44
C ASN A 61 -4.12 -12.83 3.70
N THR A 62 -2.87 -12.48 4.05
CA THR A 62 -2.56 -11.62 5.19
C THR A 62 -1.35 -10.71 4.93
N ILE A 63 -1.35 -9.51 5.51
CA ILE A 63 -0.21 -8.59 5.57
C ILE A 63 0.44 -8.75 6.94
N GLN A 64 1.70 -9.19 6.96
CA GLN A 64 2.54 -9.20 8.16
C GLN A 64 3.43 -7.95 8.22
N THR A 65 4.02 -7.60 7.08
CA THR A 65 4.89 -6.44 6.92
C THR A 65 4.60 -5.76 5.58
N LEU A 66 4.77 -4.45 5.54
CA LEU A 66 4.64 -3.64 4.34
C LEU A 66 5.73 -2.57 4.41
N THR A 67 6.75 -2.57 3.58
CA THR A 67 7.71 -1.46 3.47
C THR A 67 7.20 -0.48 2.43
N LEU A 68 7.29 0.82 2.69
CA LEU A 68 6.85 1.88 1.78
C LEU A 68 7.98 2.88 1.63
N THR A 69 8.25 3.28 0.40
CA THR A 69 9.22 4.32 0.07
C THR A 69 8.56 5.29 -0.89
N ALA A 70 8.58 6.58 -0.57
CA ALA A 70 7.99 7.58 -1.46
C ALA A 70 8.83 7.75 -2.73
N GLU A 71 8.20 7.58 -3.87
CA GLU A 71 8.75 7.96 -5.16
C GLU A 71 8.39 9.41 -5.46
N THR A 72 9.40 10.26 -5.59
CA THR A 72 9.22 11.67 -5.88
C THR A 72 10.10 12.04 -7.06
N GLY A 73 9.49 12.52 -8.15
CA GLY A 73 10.21 13.03 -9.32
C GLY A 73 10.89 14.39 -9.08
N THR A 74 10.73 14.95 -7.88
CA THR A 74 11.29 16.23 -7.44
C THR A 74 12.08 16.04 -6.15
N HIS A 75 12.94 16.99 -5.79
CA HIS A 75 13.68 16.96 -4.52
C HIS A 75 12.81 17.25 -3.27
N THR A 76 11.50 17.02 -3.36
CA THR A 76 10.55 17.18 -2.26
C THR A 76 10.37 15.83 -1.59
N GLY A 77 10.77 15.71 -0.31
CA GLY A 77 10.59 14.47 0.44
C GLY A 77 9.16 14.29 0.97
N TYR A 78 8.68 13.05 0.97
CA TYR A 78 7.50 12.63 1.73
C TYR A 78 7.87 11.45 2.64
N ASN A 79 7.19 11.38 3.78
CA ASN A 79 7.37 10.34 4.78
C ASN A 79 6.11 9.48 4.86
N PRO A 80 6.06 8.33 4.15
CA PRO A 80 4.96 7.39 4.25
C PRO A 80 5.00 6.65 5.58
N GLN A 81 3.89 6.71 6.31
CA GLN A 81 3.64 5.93 7.51
C GLN A 81 2.52 4.93 7.27
N LYS A 82 2.54 3.84 8.03
CA LYS A 82 1.55 2.77 7.90
C LYS A 82 1.13 2.25 9.26
N TYR A 83 -0.12 1.80 9.32
CA TYR A 83 -0.65 1.03 10.44
C TYR A 83 -1.34 -0.21 9.89
N ILE A 84 -0.87 -1.40 10.29
CA ILE A 84 -1.48 -2.68 9.90
C ILE A 84 -2.47 -3.06 10.99
N TYR A 85 -3.76 -3.00 10.66
CA TYR A 85 -4.82 -3.46 11.55
C TYR A 85 -4.81 -4.99 11.59
N ARG A 86 -4.82 -5.59 12.79
CA ARG A 86 -4.84 -7.06 12.98
C ARG A 86 -3.77 -7.79 12.13
N LYS A 87 -2.51 -7.44 12.36
CA LYS A 87 -1.35 -8.02 11.66
C LYS A 87 -1.36 -9.56 11.74
N GLY A 88 -1.24 -10.23 10.59
CA GLY A 88 -1.23 -11.69 10.50
C GLY A 88 -2.62 -12.35 10.50
N GLU A 89 -3.70 -11.59 10.69
CA GLU A 89 -5.06 -12.11 10.50
C GLU A 89 -5.46 -12.12 9.02
N PHE A 90 -6.39 -13.01 8.68
CA PHE A 90 -6.92 -13.15 7.33
C PHE A 90 -7.64 -11.88 6.88
N ASP A 91 -7.39 -11.48 5.64
CA ASP A 91 -7.99 -10.32 4.97
C ASP A 91 -7.85 -9.00 5.75
N ASN A 92 -6.72 -8.87 6.45
CA ASN A 92 -6.38 -7.66 7.16
C ASN A 92 -5.98 -6.52 6.20
N TYR A 93 -5.70 -5.34 6.76
CA TYR A 93 -5.42 -4.15 5.96
C TYR A 93 -4.35 -3.26 6.58
N ALA A 94 -3.73 -2.45 5.72
CA ALA A 94 -2.83 -1.37 6.10
C ALA A 94 -3.48 -0.02 5.81
N SER A 95 -3.61 0.84 6.81
CA SER A 95 -3.86 2.27 6.63
C SER A 95 -2.55 2.96 6.32
N VAL A 96 -2.52 3.82 5.31
CA VAL A 96 -1.32 4.56 4.89
C VAL A 96 -1.54 6.06 5.06
N ASP A 97 -0.64 6.71 5.78
CA ASP A 97 -0.60 8.15 5.98
C ASP A 97 0.66 8.72 5.32
N ILE A 98 0.57 9.94 4.80
CA ILE A 98 1.69 10.58 4.09
C ILE A 98 1.90 11.95 4.71
N PHE A 99 3.13 12.23 5.14
CA PHE A 99 3.53 13.53 5.69
C PHE A 99 4.59 14.18 4.81
N ASP A 100 4.58 15.51 4.72
CA ASP A 100 5.75 16.24 4.22
C ASP A 100 6.89 16.26 5.25
N MET A 101 8.05 16.79 4.83
CA MET A 101 9.21 16.94 5.71
C MET A 101 9.01 17.96 6.84
N GLY A 102 7.95 18.79 6.78
CA GLY A 102 7.52 19.68 7.85
C GLY A 102 6.62 19.01 8.89
N GLY A 103 6.21 17.75 8.66
CA GLY A 103 5.29 17.00 9.51
C GLY A 103 3.81 17.28 9.22
N SER A 104 3.47 17.99 8.14
CA SER A 104 2.09 18.21 7.74
C SER A 104 1.56 17.00 6.98
N GLU A 105 0.37 16.53 7.34
CA GLU A 105 -0.29 15.43 6.62
C GLU A 105 -0.79 15.89 5.25
N ILE A 106 -0.47 15.11 4.22
CA ILE A 106 -0.87 15.35 2.84
C ILE A 106 -2.22 14.71 2.60
N ILE A 107 -3.28 15.44 2.91
CA ILE A 107 -4.66 15.00 2.64
C ILE A 107 -5.01 15.09 1.14
N ALA A 108 -6.04 14.36 0.73
CA ALA A 108 -6.60 14.41 -0.63
C ALA A 108 -6.83 15.88 -1.07
N GLY A 109 -6.37 16.24 -2.28
CA GLY A 109 -6.39 17.60 -2.81
C GLY A 109 -5.19 18.50 -2.48
N ASN A 110 -4.33 18.15 -1.51
CA ASN A 110 -3.18 18.98 -1.07
C ASN A 110 -1.80 18.35 -1.36
N GLY A 111 -1.74 17.35 -2.24
CA GLY A 111 -0.51 16.62 -2.60
C GLY A 111 -0.02 16.87 -4.03
N PRO A 112 1.19 16.40 -4.37
CA PRO A 112 1.85 16.68 -5.64
C PRO A 112 1.01 16.20 -6.85
N ASP A 113 0.28 15.08 -6.70
CA ASP A 113 -0.63 14.55 -7.71
C ASP A 113 -2.08 14.50 -7.18
N GLU A 114 -2.71 15.66 -7.03
CA GLU A 114 -4.11 15.79 -6.56
C GLU A 114 -4.37 15.21 -5.15
N GLY A 115 -3.34 15.16 -4.30
CA GLY A 115 -3.43 14.55 -2.97
C GLY A 115 -3.05 13.08 -2.90
N SER A 116 -2.39 12.54 -3.93
CA SER A 116 -1.79 11.21 -3.93
C SER A 116 -0.28 11.26 -4.18
N VAL A 117 0.41 10.21 -3.75
CA VAL A 117 1.86 10.02 -3.95
C VAL A 117 2.11 8.59 -4.43
N TRP A 118 3.07 8.41 -5.33
CA TRP A 118 3.57 7.08 -5.72
C TRP A 118 4.51 6.55 -4.64
N LEU A 119 4.29 5.30 -4.25
CA LEU A 119 5.11 4.59 -3.27
C LEU A 119 5.61 3.28 -3.86
N ASP A 120 6.91 3.05 -3.81
CA ASP A 120 7.45 1.70 -3.89
C ASP A 120 7.03 0.92 -2.65
N PHE A 121 6.71 -0.36 -2.83
CA PHE A 121 6.41 -1.23 -1.72
C PHE A 121 7.02 -2.64 -1.84
N GLU A 122 7.29 -3.18 -0.66
CA GLU A 122 7.51 -4.61 -0.44
C GLU A 122 6.54 -5.09 0.63
N ALA A 123 5.65 -6.03 0.30
CA ALA A 123 4.72 -6.62 1.25
C ALA A 123 5.08 -8.08 1.52
N LEU A 124 5.01 -8.50 2.78
CA LEU A 124 5.20 -9.87 3.23
C LEU A 124 3.91 -10.41 3.83
N GLY A 125 3.54 -11.61 3.41
CA GLY A 125 2.31 -12.28 3.83
C GLY A 125 2.30 -13.77 3.55
N GLU A 126 1.12 -14.36 3.75
CA GLU A 126 0.74 -15.70 3.24
C GLU A 126 -0.39 -15.55 2.23
#